data_AF-A0A2E7CHS7-F1
#
_entry.id   AF-A0A2E7CHS7-F1
#
_cell.length_a   1.000
_cell.length_b   1.000
_cell.length_c   1.000
_cell.angle_alpha   90.00
_cell.angle_beta   90.00
_cell.angle_gamma   90.00
#
_symmetry.space_group_name_H-M   'P 1'
#
loop_
_entity.id
_entity.type
_entity.pdbx_description
1 polymer ?
#
loop_
_entity_poly.entity_id
_entity_poly.type
_entity_poly.pdbx_seq_one_letter_code
_entity_poly.pdbx_strand_id
1 'polypeptide(L)'
;MGLINRVTPSGQSLEIAKDLAKQIASYPQKTMLGDRQSVYEQFDLNLSDAIQNELSIGLSSLDSKEYLFGARAFSQKNLDQQSQD
;
A
#
# COMPACT_ATOMS: atom_id res chain seq x y z
N MET A 1 -15.60 -8.43 15.35
CA MET A 1 -15.36 -8.43 13.88
C MET A 1 -13.99 -7.79 13.64
N GLY A 2 -13.21 -8.24 12.64
CA GLY A 2 -11.86 -7.69 12.37
C GLY A 2 -10.70 -8.71 12.41
N LEU A 3 -10.97 -9.98 12.73
CA LEU A 3 -9.95 -11.04 12.72
C LEU A 3 -9.60 -11.52 11.29
N ILE A 4 -10.54 -11.38 10.35
CA ILE A 4 -10.42 -11.87 8.97
C ILE A 4 -10.85 -10.76 8.01
N ASN A 5 -10.07 -10.55 6.95
CA ASN A 5 -10.29 -9.50 5.95
C ASN A 5 -10.82 -10.04 4.60
N ARG A 6 -10.93 -11.37 4.44
CA ARG A 6 -11.44 -12.00 3.22
C ARG A 6 -12.02 -13.39 3.50
N VAL A 7 -13.16 -13.70 2.89
CA VAL A 7 -13.78 -15.04 2.90
C VAL A 7 -13.63 -15.64 1.51
N THR A 8 -13.34 -16.93 1.42
CA THR A 8 -13.10 -17.64 0.15
C THR A 8 -13.99 -18.87 0.03
N PRO A 9 -14.22 -19.38 -1.20
CA PRO A 9 -14.77 -20.72 -1.37
C PRO A 9 -13.91 -21.77 -0.66
N SER A 10 -14.54 -22.90 -0.29
CA SER A 10 -13.84 -24.02 0.32
C SER A 10 -12.73 -24.54 -0.60
N GLY A 11 -11.55 -24.78 -0.05
CA GLY A 11 -10.38 -25.28 -0.79
C GLY A 11 -9.55 -24.22 -1.54
N GLN A 12 -9.99 -22.95 -1.60
CA GLN A 12 -9.30 -21.90 -2.38
C GLN A 12 -8.48 -20.91 -1.56
N SER A 13 -8.44 -21.08 -0.23
CA SER A 13 -7.81 -20.09 0.67
C SER A 13 -6.34 -19.82 0.36
N LEU A 14 -5.55 -20.87 0.09
CA LEU A 14 -4.11 -20.76 -0.18
C LEU A 14 -3.83 -20.05 -1.51
N GLU A 15 -4.57 -20.39 -2.56
CA GLU A 15 -4.40 -19.79 -3.89
C GLU A 15 -4.70 -18.29 -3.84
N ILE A 16 -5.85 -17.92 -3.27
CA ILE A 16 -6.26 -16.52 -3.13
C ILE A 16 -5.31 -15.74 -2.22
N ALA A 17 -4.77 -16.37 -1.16
CA ALA A 17 -3.76 -15.76 -0.30
C ALA A 17 -2.45 -15.49 -1.05
N LYS A 18 -2.00 -16.42 -1.90
CA LYS A 18 -0.82 -16.23 -2.76
C LYS A 18 -1.03 -15.12 -3.78
N ASP A 19 -2.21 -15.03 -4.38
CA ASP A 19 -2.50 -13.97 -5.34
C ASP A 19 -2.57 -12.61 -4.67
N LEU A 20 -3.14 -12.53 -3.46
CA LEU A 20 -3.06 -11.32 -2.64
C LEU A 20 -1.61 -10.95 -2.31
N ALA A 21 -0.77 -11.93 -1.95
CA ALA A 21 0.63 -11.68 -1.65
C ALA A 21 1.39 -11.13 -2.88
N LYS A 22 1.13 -11.67 -4.08
CA LYS A 22 1.70 -11.15 -5.34
C LYS A 22 1.24 -9.72 -5.62
N GLN A 23 -0.04 -9.41 -5.39
CA GLN A 23 -0.57 -8.05 -5.55
C GLN A 23 0.13 -7.08 -4.59
N ILE A 24 0.25 -7.44 -3.31
CA ILE A 24 0.96 -6.63 -2.30
C ILE A 24 2.43 -6.43 -2.69
N ALA A 25 3.10 -7.49 -3.15
CA ALA A 25 4.51 -7.44 -3.57
C ALA A 25 4.75 -6.57 -4.83
N SER A 26 3.70 -6.28 -5.61
CA SER A 26 3.80 -5.44 -6.81
C SER A 26 3.85 -3.94 -6.52
N TYR A 27 3.52 -3.52 -5.29
CA TYR A 27 3.58 -2.11 -4.88
C TYR A 27 5.00 -1.68 -4.51
N PRO A 28 5.31 -0.36 -4.51
CA PRO A 28 6.57 0.19 -4.03
C PRO A 28 6.94 -0.31 -2.63
N GLN A 29 7.98 -1.14 -2.53
CA GLN A 29 8.27 -1.85 -1.29
C GLN A 29 8.77 -0.91 -0.20
N LYS A 30 9.48 0.18 -0.55
CA LYS A 30 9.91 1.17 0.46
C LYS A 30 8.70 1.83 1.13
N THR A 31 7.67 2.18 0.36
CA THR A 31 6.42 2.75 0.87
C THR A 31 5.66 1.70 1.69
N MET A 32 5.44 0.49 1.16
CA MET A 32 4.70 -0.57 1.86
C MET A 32 5.31 -0.95 3.22
N LEU A 33 6.63 -1.02 3.29
CA LEU A 33 7.34 -1.31 4.54
C LEU A 33 7.23 -0.14 5.53
N GLY A 34 7.28 1.10 5.03
CA GLY A 34 7.07 2.31 5.83
C GLY A 34 5.65 2.39 6.40
N ASP A 35 4.63 2.15 5.58
CA ASP A 35 3.22 2.12 6.03
C ASP A 35 3.03 1.08 7.15
N ARG A 36 3.62 -0.12 6.97
CA ARG A 36 3.58 -1.17 7.99
C ARG A 36 4.29 -0.75 9.28
N GLN A 37 5.42 -0.07 9.18
CA GLN A 37 6.15 0.47 10.34
C GLN A 37 5.29 1.50 11.08
N SER A 38 4.72 2.47 10.36
CA SER A 38 3.84 3.50 10.91
C SER A 38 2.67 2.90 11.69
N VAL A 39 2.02 1.87 11.13
CA VAL A 39 0.90 1.14 11.79
C VAL A 39 1.31 0.51 13.12
N TYR A 40 2.51 -0.04 13.22
CA TYR A 40 2.99 -0.64 14.47
C TYR A 40 3.40 0.41 15.50
N GLU A 41 4.09 1.46 15.07
CA GLU A 41 4.62 2.48 15.98
C GLU A 41 3.53 3.41 16.53
N GLN A 42 2.43 3.63 15.80
CA GLN A 42 1.36 4.53 16.27
C GLN A 42 0.67 4.06 17.56
N PHE A 43 0.71 2.76 17.90
CA PHE A 43 -0.03 2.23 19.04
C PHE A 43 0.44 2.79 20.39
N ASP A 44 1.71 3.21 20.46
CA ASP A 44 2.32 3.79 21.65
C ASP A 44 2.34 5.33 21.63
N LEU A 45 1.78 5.95 20.59
CA LEU A 45 1.80 7.39 20.36
C LEU A 45 0.41 7.99 20.54
N ASN A 46 0.37 9.26 20.96
CA ASN A 46 -0.85 10.06 20.77
C ASN A 46 -1.01 10.42 19.28
N LEU A 47 -2.21 10.85 18.89
CA LEU A 47 -2.53 11.15 17.50
C LEU A 47 -1.57 12.17 16.84
N SER A 48 -1.19 13.23 17.57
CA SER A 48 -0.30 14.27 17.02
C SER A 48 1.09 13.72 16.70
N ASP A 49 1.62 12.87 17.59
CA ASP A 49 2.93 12.26 17.41
C ASP A 49 2.89 11.15 16.35
N ALA A 50 1.80 10.37 16.29
CA ALA A 50 1.58 9.36 15.26
C ALA A 50 1.56 9.97 13.85
N ILE A 51 0.86 11.09 13.65
CA ILE A 51 0.82 11.79 12.35
C ILE A 51 2.20 12.34 11.96
N GLN A 52 2.95 12.89 12.92
CA GLN A 52 4.32 13.37 12.66
C GLN A 52 5.25 12.22 12.27
N ASN A 53 5.12 11.07 12.94
CA ASN A 53 5.89 9.87 12.62
C ASN A 53 5.54 9.33 11.23
N GLU A 54 4.24 9.22 10.92
CA GLU A 54 3.75 8.83 9.59
C GLU A 54 4.33 9.72 8.49
N LEU A 55 4.30 11.04 8.68
CA LEU A 55 4.86 11.99 7.72
C LEU A 55 6.37 11.80 7.54
N SER A 56 7.12 11.62 8.62
CA SER A 56 8.57 11.41 8.56
C SER A 56 8.93 10.14 7.77
N ILE A 57 8.24 9.03 8.05
CA ILE A 57 8.40 7.76 7.35
C ILE A 57 8.03 7.93 5.86
N GLY A 58 6.90 8.57 5.58
CA GLY A 58 6.42 8.83 4.21
C GLY A 58 7.42 9.64 3.39
N LEU A 59 7.99 10.71 3.96
CA LEU A 59 9.01 11.53 3.30
C LEU A 59 10.27 10.73 3.00
N SER A 60 10.71 9.85 3.90
CA SER A 60 11.87 8.97 3.66
C SER A 60 11.67 7.98 2.49
N SER A 61 10.41 7.66 2.15
CA SER A 61 10.11 6.78 1.03
C SER A 61 10.36 7.44 -0.33
N LEU A 62 10.35 8.77 -0.40
CA LEU A 62 10.57 9.52 -1.65
C LEU A 62 11.98 9.31 -2.21
N ASP A 63 12.97 9.04 -1.35
CA ASP A 63 14.35 8.79 -1.76
C ASP A 63 14.50 7.56 -2.66
N SER A 64 13.59 6.57 -2.56
CA SER A 64 13.62 5.37 -3.41
C SER A 64 13.22 5.67 -4.86
N LYS A 65 12.47 6.76 -5.09
CA LYS A 65 11.87 7.13 -6.39
C LYS A 65 10.94 6.07 -6.99
N GLU A 66 10.61 5.00 -6.27
CA GLU A 66 9.73 3.91 -6.73
C GLU A 66 8.33 4.43 -7.11
N TYR A 67 7.86 5.49 -6.42
CA TYR A 67 6.58 6.14 -6.65
C TYR A 67 6.43 6.69 -8.08
N LEU A 68 7.53 7.02 -8.77
CA LEU A 68 7.49 7.58 -10.13
C LEU A 68 6.85 6.61 -11.13
N PHE A 69 7.08 5.31 -10.97
CA PHE A 69 6.49 4.31 -11.85
C PHE A 69 4.97 4.29 -11.70
N GLY A 70 4.48 4.21 -10.45
CA GLY A 70 3.05 4.21 -10.15
C GLY A 70 2.38 5.50 -10.59
N ALA A 71 2.99 6.66 -10.32
CA ALA A 71 2.46 7.96 -10.71
C ALA A 71 2.32 8.11 -12.23
N ARG A 72 3.32 7.65 -13.01
CA ARG A 72 3.26 7.65 -14.48
C ARG A 72 2.18 6.72 -15.00
N ALA A 73 2.14 5.49 -14.51
CA ALA A 73 1.15 4.50 -14.93
C ALA A 73 -0.29 4.99 -14.64
N PHE A 74 -0.52 5.60 -13.49
CA PHE A 74 -1.81 6.19 -13.13
C PHE A 74 -2.20 7.34 -14.06
N SER A 75 -1.28 8.28 -14.31
CA SER A 75 -1.53 9.42 -15.21
C SER A 75 -1.84 8.97 -16.64
N GLN A 76 -1.11 7.98 -17.17
CA GLN A 76 -1.33 7.48 -18.53
C GLN A 76 -2.70 6.83 -18.67
N LYS A 77 -3.11 6.02 -17.69
CA LYS A 77 -4.41 5.34 -17.72
C LYS A 77 -5.58 6.32 -17.76
N ASN A 78 -5.45 7.47 -17.10
CA ASN A 78 -6.46 8.53 -17.11
C ASN A 78 -6.53 9.26 -18.46
N LEU A 79 -5.40 9.41 -19.17
CA LEU A 79 -5.37 10.01 -20.52
C LEU A 79 -6.00 9.10 -21.58
N ASP A 80 -5.75 7.79 -21.47
CA ASP A 80 -6.31 6.80 -22.40
C ASP A 80 -7.84 6.71 -22.25
N GLN A 81 -8.37 6.89 -21.03
CA GLN A 81 -9.81 6.95 -20.77
C GLN A 81 -10.47 8.22 -21.33
N GLN A 82 -9.78 9.37 -21.29
CA GLN A 82 -10.30 10.64 -21.82
C GLN A 82 -10.27 10.74 -23.35
N SER A 83 -9.48 9.89 -24.03
CA SER A 83 -9.36 9.89 -25.49
C SER A 83 -10.34 8.92 -26.18
N GLN A 84 -11.15 8.20 -25.39
CA GLN A 84 -12.18 7.27 -25.87
C GLN A 84 -13.61 7.81 -25.68
N ASP A 85 -13.77 8.99 -25.06
CA ASP A 85 -15.01 9.75 -24.93
C ASP A 85 -15.04 10.92 -25.95
#